data_AF-A0A6P5FWQ2-F1
#
_entry.id   AF-A0A6P5FWQ2-F1
#
_cell.length_a   1.000
_cell.length_b   1.000
_cell.length_c   1.000
_cell.angle_alpha   90.00
_cell.angle_beta   90.00
_cell.angle_gamma   90.00
#
_symmetry.space_group_name_H-M   'P 1'
#
loop_
_entity.id
_entity.type
_entity.pdbx_description
1 polymer ?
#
loop_
_entity_poly.entity_id
_entity_poly.type
_entity_poly.pdbx_seq_one_letter_code
_entity_poly.pdbx_strand_id
1 'polypeptide(L)'
;MGNKMSRRRVVVDERYTRPQGLYPQWDIDLRKLRSLILDAKLAPCYRGEDESASDLEDCPICFLYYPSLNRSKCCMKSICTECFLQIRPSLSTRHSQCPFCKTSNYSVEYRGVKTKEEKGMEQVEEQKVIEAQIRMRLQELQEDAERTKKKQALSFRYTAEDDEFVSSQPSSSVLAGTQSTYSRRDSVENYDLDLEDVMVLEAIRRSLQ
;
A
#
# COMPACT_ATOMS: atom_id res chain seq x y z
N MET A 1 38.19 -23.59 -24.51
CA MET A 1 38.42 -22.16 -24.84
C MET A 1 37.25 -21.37 -24.27
N GLY A 2 37.49 -20.57 -23.22
CA GLY A 2 36.42 -19.88 -22.50
C GLY A 2 36.01 -18.59 -23.22
N ASN A 3 34.74 -18.51 -23.66
CA ASN A 3 34.15 -17.28 -24.16
C ASN A 3 34.10 -16.25 -23.02
N LYS A 4 35.04 -15.30 -23.01
CA LYS A 4 34.92 -14.08 -22.22
C LYS A 4 33.79 -13.27 -22.84
N MET A 5 32.58 -13.40 -22.30
CA MET A 5 31.48 -12.50 -22.60
C MET A 5 31.89 -11.11 -22.12
N SER A 6 32.51 -10.32 -22.99
CA SER A 6 32.78 -8.92 -22.74
C SER A 6 31.42 -8.25 -22.51
N ARG A 7 31.06 -8.02 -21.24
CA ARG A 7 29.91 -7.18 -20.87
C ARG A 7 30.05 -5.87 -21.65
N ARG A 8 29.12 -5.63 -22.56
CA ARG A 8 29.02 -4.39 -23.33
C ARG A 8 29.07 -3.23 -22.33
N ARG A 9 30.11 -2.39 -22.38
CA ARG A 9 30.25 -1.27 -21.45
C ARG A 9 29.00 -0.41 -21.58
N VAL A 10 28.31 -0.22 -20.46
CA VAL A 10 27.15 0.68 -20.40
C VAL A 10 27.69 2.09 -20.60
N VAL A 11 27.19 2.79 -21.62
CA VAL A 11 27.55 4.18 -21.87
C VAL A 11 26.75 5.03 -20.87
N VAL A 12 27.40 5.49 -19.82
CA VAL A 12 26.82 6.39 -18.82
C VAL A 12 27.37 7.79 -19.07
N ASP A 13 26.49 8.79 -19.13
CA ASP A 13 26.89 10.18 -19.27
C ASP A 13 27.69 10.64 -18.04
N GLU A 14 28.72 11.45 -18.28
CA GLU A 14 29.63 11.97 -17.27
C GLU A 14 28.90 12.66 -16.11
N ARG A 15 27.79 13.37 -16.40
CA ARG A 15 27.00 14.08 -15.37
C ARG A 15 26.41 13.16 -14.31
N TYR A 16 26.19 11.89 -14.64
CA TYR A 16 25.63 10.88 -13.73
C TYR A 16 26.71 10.06 -13.01
N THR A 17 27.99 10.41 -13.17
CA THR A 17 29.10 9.74 -12.46
C THR A 17 29.51 10.44 -11.17
N ARG A 18 28.80 11.51 -10.79
CA ARG A 18 29.04 12.35 -9.61
C ARG A 18 27.73 12.55 -8.83
N PRO A 19 27.75 12.73 -7.50
CA PRO A 19 26.53 12.98 -6.73
C PRO A 19 25.87 14.29 -7.14
N GLN A 20 24.53 14.35 -7.08
CA GLN A 20 23.72 15.50 -7.51
C GLN A 20 23.49 16.53 -6.39
N GLY A 21 24.06 16.29 -5.20
CA GLY A 21 24.03 17.24 -4.09
C GLY A 21 22.87 17.00 -3.11
N LEU A 22 22.35 15.78 -3.03
CA LEU A 22 21.33 15.42 -2.03
C LEU A 22 21.89 15.51 -0.60
N TYR A 23 23.20 15.26 -0.44
CA TYR A 23 23.92 15.36 0.82
C TYR A 23 25.27 16.09 0.64
N PRO A 24 25.84 16.68 1.73
CA PRO A 24 27.19 17.23 1.70
C PRO A 24 28.25 16.21 1.29
N GLN A 25 29.22 16.60 0.46
CA GLN A 25 30.12 15.68 -0.26
C GLN A 25 31.51 15.49 0.38
N TRP A 26 31.71 15.84 1.65
CA TRP A 26 33.04 16.14 2.19
C TRP A 26 34.07 15.00 2.16
N ASP A 27 33.65 13.72 2.10
CA ASP A 27 34.57 12.57 2.21
C ASP A 27 34.43 11.52 1.09
N ILE A 28 33.88 11.87 -0.07
CA ILE A 28 33.63 10.92 -1.16
C ILE A 28 34.81 10.92 -2.15
N ASP A 29 35.46 9.77 -2.35
CA ASP A 29 36.42 9.58 -3.45
C ASP A 29 35.68 9.50 -4.80
N LEU A 30 35.57 10.65 -5.46
CA LEU A 30 34.88 10.79 -6.75
C LEU A 30 35.51 9.95 -7.87
N ARG A 31 36.81 9.68 -7.84
CA ARG A 31 37.47 8.84 -8.86
C ARG A 31 37.03 7.39 -8.71
N LYS A 32 37.02 6.90 -7.48
CA LYS A 32 36.53 5.55 -7.17
C LYS A 32 35.04 5.41 -7.47
N LEU A 33 34.22 6.39 -7.08
CA LEU A 33 32.79 6.38 -7.39
C LEU A 33 32.54 6.29 -8.90
N ARG A 34 33.19 7.15 -9.68
CA ARG A 34 33.09 7.13 -11.14
C ARG A 34 33.48 5.77 -11.72
N SER A 35 34.60 5.19 -11.27
CA SER A 35 35.04 3.87 -11.72
C SER A 35 34.00 2.78 -11.41
N LEU A 36 33.39 2.81 -10.22
CA LEU A 36 32.36 1.85 -9.85
C LEU A 36 31.11 1.97 -10.72
N ILE A 37 30.70 3.18 -11.10
CA ILE A 37 29.54 3.42 -11.97
C ILE A 37 29.83 2.94 -13.40
N LEU A 38 30.99 3.31 -13.97
CA LEU A 38 31.37 2.90 -15.33
C LEU A 38 31.60 1.39 -15.46
N ASP A 39 32.03 0.72 -14.39
CA ASP A 39 32.13 -0.73 -14.30
C ASP A 39 30.77 -1.43 -14.05
N ALA A 40 29.67 -0.68 -13.97
CA ALA A 40 28.34 -1.14 -13.60
C ALA A 40 28.28 -1.89 -12.25
N LYS A 41 29.15 -1.51 -11.29
CA LYS A 41 29.12 -2.00 -9.90
C LYS A 41 28.20 -1.18 -9.01
N LEU A 42 27.94 0.08 -9.39
CA LEU A 42 26.95 0.97 -8.78
C LEU A 42 26.05 1.57 -9.84
N ALA A 43 24.81 1.87 -9.47
CA ALA A 43 23.87 2.61 -10.28
C ALA A 43 24.40 4.05 -10.53
N PRO A 44 24.14 4.65 -11.70
CA PRO A 44 24.45 6.06 -11.93
C PRO A 44 23.76 6.98 -10.91
N CYS A 45 24.39 8.10 -10.59
CA CYS A 45 23.84 9.14 -9.74
C CYS A 45 22.83 9.99 -10.53
N TYR A 46 21.69 9.40 -10.88
CA TYR A 46 20.58 10.14 -11.48
C TYR A 46 20.02 11.16 -10.48
N ARG A 47 19.47 12.25 -11.01
CA ARG A 47 18.60 13.15 -10.22
C ARG A 47 17.31 12.39 -9.90
N GLY A 48 16.83 12.51 -8.66
CA GLY A 48 15.56 11.92 -8.27
C GLY A 48 14.40 12.81 -8.69
N GLU A 49 13.28 12.18 -9.04
CA GLU A 49 12.00 12.83 -9.33
C GLU A 49 11.05 12.63 -8.15
N ASP A 50 10.16 13.59 -7.90
CA ASP A 50 9.14 13.50 -6.83
C ASP A 50 7.88 12.72 -7.26
N GLU A 51 7.67 12.58 -8.58
CA GLU A 51 6.51 11.90 -9.15
C GLU A 51 6.85 10.49 -9.62
N SER A 52 5.91 9.56 -9.38
CA SER A 52 6.01 8.18 -9.86
C SER A 52 5.73 8.11 -11.36
N ALA A 53 6.60 7.40 -12.10
CA ALA A 53 6.33 6.99 -13.47
C ALA A 53 6.52 5.47 -13.60
N SER A 54 5.86 4.85 -14.58
CA SER A 54 5.84 3.38 -14.75
C SER A 54 7.22 2.75 -14.97
N ASP A 55 8.23 3.56 -15.30
CA ASP A 55 9.58 3.11 -15.58
C ASP A 55 10.61 3.46 -14.51
N LEU A 56 10.19 4.11 -13.42
CA LEU A 56 11.02 4.52 -12.30
C LEU A 56 10.80 3.63 -11.07
N GLU A 57 11.80 3.61 -10.19
CA GLU A 57 11.75 2.92 -8.90
C GLU A 57 11.97 3.88 -7.75
N ASP A 58 11.32 3.64 -6.62
CA ASP A 58 11.45 4.47 -5.43
C ASP A 58 12.65 4.05 -4.55
N CYS A 59 13.32 5.05 -3.98
CA CYS A 59 14.31 4.85 -2.94
C CYS A 59 13.64 5.05 -1.56
N PRO A 60 13.52 4.02 -0.70
CA PRO A 60 12.82 4.10 0.58
C PRO A 60 13.50 4.97 1.64
N ILE A 61 14.65 5.58 1.32
CA ILE A 61 15.39 6.47 2.23
C ILE A 61 15.11 7.94 1.94
N CYS A 62 15.10 8.33 0.66
CA CYS A 62 14.84 9.71 0.24
C CYS A 62 13.45 9.92 -0.37
N PHE A 63 12.68 8.85 -0.61
CA PHE A 63 11.34 8.86 -1.19
C PHE A 63 11.25 9.46 -2.61
N LEU A 64 12.38 9.53 -3.32
CA LEU A 64 12.44 9.95 -4.71
C LEU A 64 12.46 8.76 -5.67
N TYR A 65 12.04 9.00 -6.90
CA TYR A 65 11.97 8.03 -7.99
C TYR A 65 13.18 8.16 -8.92
N TYR A 66 13.71 7.02 -9.38
CA TYR A 66 14.93 6.96 -10.20
C TYR A 66 14.81 5.91 -11.32
N PRO A 67 15.49 6.11 -12.47
CA PRO A 67 15.48 5.14 -13.56
C PRO A 67 16.08 3.77 -13.22
N SER A 68 16.98 3.73 -12.24
CA SER A 68 17.58 2.50 -11.75
C SER A 68 18.19 2.69 -10.37
N LEU A 69 18.12 1.66 -9.53
CA LEU A 69 18.61 1.69 -8.16
C LEU A 69 19.58 0.54 -7.89
N ASN A 70 20.37 0.67 -6.81
CA ASN A 70 21.18 -0.43 -6.29
C ASN A 70 20.29 -1.36 -5.45
N ARG A 71 20.66 -2.64 -5.37
CA ARG A 71 19.99 -3.62 -4.50
C ARG A 71 20.90 -4.00 -3.34
N SER A 72 20.34 -4.00 -2.14
CA SER A 72 21.00 -4.50 -0.94
C SER A 72 21.33 -5.99 -1.10
N LYS A 73 22.57 -6.42 -0.89
CA LYS A 73 22.93 -7.85 -1.04
C LYS A 73 22.26 -8.77 -0.01
N CYS A 74 21.89 -8.25 1.15
CA CYS A 74 21.30 -9.03 2.25
C CYS A 74 19.78 -9.21 2.15
N CYS A 75 19.04 -8.22 1.64
CA CYS A 75 17.57 -8.23 1.66
C CYS A 75 16.93 -7.68 0.38
N MET A 76 17.73 -7.43 -0.66
CA MET A 76 17.29 -6.97 -1.99
C MET A 76 16.52 -5.64 -2.03
N LYS A 77 16.46 -4.88 -0.93
CA LYS A 77 15.84 -3.54 -0.92
C LYS A 77 16.60 -2.56 -1.83
N SER A 78 15.85 -1.75 -2.57
CA SER A 78 16.33 -0.66 -3.43
C SER A 78 17.00 0.44 -2.60
N ILE A 79 18.02 1.08 -3.18
CA ILE A 79 18.64 2.28 -2.64
C ILE A 79 19.34 3.09 -3.74
N CYS A 80 19.16 4.41 -3.76
CA CYS A 80 19.88 5.28 -4.69
C CYS A 80 21.36 5.40 -4.29
N THR A 81 22.21 5.77 -5.25
CA THR A 81 23.66 5.82 -5.02
C THR A 81 24.03 6.86 -3.97
N GLU A 82 23.35 8.01 -3.91
CA GLU A 82 23.63 9.05 -2.91
C GLU A 82 23.27 8.59 -1.49
N CYS A 83 22.09 7.98 -1.28
CA CYS A 83 21.74 7.42 0.02
C CYS A 83 22.68 6.28 0.44
N PHE A 84 23.16 5.45 -0.51
CA PHE A 84 24.15 4.42 -0.22
C PHE A 84 25.49 5.01 0.25
N LEU A 85 25.96 6.08 -0.39
CA LEU A 85 27.18 6.77 0.01
C LEU A 85 27.06 7.39 1.40
N GLN A 86 25.88 7.92 1.75
CA GLN A 86 25.61 8.50 3.07
C GLN A 86 25.68 7.47 4.21
N ILE A 87 25.28 6.21 3.97
CA ILE A 87 25.32 5.13 4.97
C ILE A 87 26.75 4.66 5.27
N ARG A 88 27.72 4.98 4.41
CA ARG A 88 29.12 4.60 4.56
C ARG A 88 29.95 5.79 5.05
N PRO A 89 29.86 6.21 6.33
CA PRO A 89 30.75 7.24 6.83
C PRO A 89 32.20 6.74 6.76
N SER A 90 33.06 7.53 6.12
CA SER A 90 34.49 7.28 5.90
C SER A 90 35.30 7.09 7.19
N LEU A 91 34.75 7.50 8.34
CA LEU A 91 35.48 7.63 9.61
C LEU A 91 35.06 6.63 10.70
N SER A 92 34.06 5.78 10.47
CA SER A 92 33.58 4.85 11.50
C SER A 92 34.31 3.51 11.43
N THR A 93 34.94 3.11 12.54
CA THR A 93 35.51 1.76 12.72
C THR A 93 34.45 0.66 12.86
N ARG A 94 33.16 1.02 12.92
CA ARG A 94 32.06 0.07 12.98
C ARG A 94 31.69 -0.38 11.57
N HIS A 95 31.49 -1.69 11.39
CA HIS A 95 30.93 -2.24 10.15
C HIS A 95 29.60 -1.56 9.83
N SER A 96 29.45 -1.00 8.64
CA SER A 96 28.17 -0.45 8.18
C SER A 96 27.08 -1.53 8.27
N GLN A 97 25.99 -1.24 8.97
CA GLN A 97 24.81 -2.10 9.07
C GLN A 97 23.79 -1.72 8.01
N CYS A 98 23.01 -2.69 7.53
CA CYS A 98 21.95 -2.45 6.56
C CYS A 98 20.86 -1.57 7.18
N PRO A 99 20.45 -0.45 6.56
CA PRO A 99 19.40 0.42 7.09
C PRO A 99 18.02 -0.28 7.14
N PHE A 100 17.85 -1.36 6.36
CA PHE A 100 16.57 -2.05 6.20
C PHE A 100 16.42 -3.24 7.13
N CYS A 101 17.45 -4.09 7.25
CA CYS A 101 17.39 -5.35 8.00
C CYS A 101 18.52 -5.51 9.04
N LYS A 102 19.34 -4.47 9.25
CA LYS A 102 20.42 -4.43 10.25
C LYS A 102 21.54 -5.46 10.09
N THR A 103 21.56 -6.20 8.97
CA THR A 103 22.67 -7.12 8.63
C THR A 103 23.99 -6.35 8.58
N SER A 104 25.05 -6.90 9.18
CA SER A 104 26.39 -6.30 9.18
C SER A 104 27.04 -6.36 7.79
N ASN A 105 28.14 -5.61 7.60
CA ASN A 105 28.87 -5.56 6.33
C ASN A 105 27.98 -5.17 5.14
N TYR A 106 27.14 -4.17 5.34
CA TYR A 106 26.22 -3.68 4.34
C TYR A 106 26.93 -3.34 3.03
N SER A 107 26.42 -3.93 1.96
CA SER A 107 26.90 -3.73 0.60
C SER A 107 25.75 -3.89 -0.37
N VAL A 108 25.92 -3.27 -1.53
CA VAL A 108 24.93 -3.27 -2.60
C VAL A 108 25.52 -3.89 -3.86
N GLU A 109 24.65 -4.20 -4.80
CA GLU A 109 24.98 -4.56 -6.16
C GLU A 109 24.07 -3.81 -7.13
N TYR A 110 24.60 -3.53 -8.32
CA TYR A 110 23.83 -2.95 -9.40
C TYR A 110 23.56 -3.99 -10.48
N ARG A 111 22.29 -4.16 -10.83
CA ARG A 111 21.83 -5.17 -11.80
C ARG A 111 21.48 -4.56 -13.17
N GLY A 112 21.51 -3.24 -13.30
CA GLY A 112 21.07 -2.53 -14.50
C GLY A 112 19.67 -1.92 -14.35
N VAL A 113 19.25 -1.17 -15.36
CA VAL A 113 17.85 -0.74 -15.53
C VAL A 113 17.02 -2.00 -15.84
N LYS A 114 15.85 -2.12 -15.21
CA LYS A 114 14.90 -3.21 -15.52
C LYS A 114 14.54 -3.18 -17.00
N THR A 115 14.62 -4.33 -17.65
CA THR A 115 14.24 -4.51 -19.06
C THR A 115 12.72 -4.31 -19.24
N LYS A 116 12.28 -4.07 -20.50
CA LYS A 116 10.85 -3.93 -20.78
C LYS A 116 10.09 -5.22 -20.50
N GLU A 117 10.74 -6.35 -20.75
CA GLU A 117 10.23 -7.69 -20.50
C GLU A 117 10.04 -7.92 -19.00
N GLU A 118 11.03 -7.59 -18.17
CA GLU A 118 10.90 -7.67 -16.70
C GLU A 118 9.77 -6.79 -16.16
N LYS A 119 9.67 -5.54 -16.65
CA LYS A 119 8.58 -4.63 -16.28
C LYS A 119 7.21 -5.17 -16.70
N GLY A 120 7.11 -5.77 -17.88
CA GLY A 120 5.87 -6.38 -18.36
C GLY A 120 5.43 -7.57 -17.51
N MET A 121 6.39 -8.39 -17.03
CA MET A 121 6.08 -9.49 -16.11
C MET A 121 5.57 -8.98 -14.76
N GLU A 122 6.19 -7.94 -14.19
CA GLU A 122 5.75 -7.32 -12.94
C GLU A 122 4.32 -6.75 -13.07
N GLN A 123 4.00 -6.06 -14.16
CA GLN A 123 2.64 -5.53 -14.41
C GLN A 123 1.60 -6.63 -14.53
N VAL A 124 1.93 -7.74 -15.18
CA VAL A 124 1.01 -8.89 -15.28
C VAL A 124 0.79 -9.55 -13.92
N GLU A 125 1.84 -9.64 -13.10
CA GLU A 125 1.72 -10.16 -11.73
C GLU A 125 0.89 -9.24 -10.84
N GLU A 126 1.13 -7.94 -10.90
CA GLU A 126 0.35 -6.92 -10.21
C GLU A 126 -1.13 -6.98 -10.60
N GLN A 127 -1.41 -7.07 -11.91
CA GLN A 127 -2.79 -7.18 -12.41
C GLN A 127 -3.50 -8.43 -11.87
N LYS A 128 -2.79 -9.56 -11.75
CA LYS A 128 -3.35 -10.79 -11.16
C LYS A 128 -3.68 -10.62 -9.68
N VAL A 129 -2.83 -9.90 -8.93
CA VAL A 129 -3.09 -9.61 -7.51
C VAL A 129 -4.33 -8.73 -7.38
N ILE A 130 -4.44 -7.68 -8.20
CA ILE A 130 -5.61 -6.79 -8.22
C ILE A 130 -6.89 -7.58 -8.55
N GLU A 131 -6.85 -8.43 -9.58
CA GLU A 131 -8.01 -9.26 -9.96
C GLU A 131 -8.42 -10.22 -8.83
N ALA A 132 -7.45 -10.87 -8.18
CA ALA A 132 -7.71 -11.74 -7.06
C ALA A 132 -8.32 -10.99 -5.86
N GLN A 133 -7.81 -9.79 -5.54
CA GLN A 133 -8.36 -8.95 -4.48
C GLN A 133 -9.80 -8.52 -4.77
N ILE A 134 -10.10 -8.09 -6.01
CA ILE A 134 -11.47 -7.72 -6.41
C ILE A 134 -12.41 -8.93 -6.27
N ARG A 135 -11.97 -10.11 -6.72
CA ARG A 135 -12.76 -11.34 -6.62
C ARG A 135 -13.08 -11.71 -5.19
N MET A 136 -12.07 -11.68 -4.31
CA MET A 136 -12.27 -11.94 -2.88
C MET A 136 -13.25 -10.94 -2.27
N ARG A 137 -13.09 -9.65 -2.55
CA ARG A 137 -13.97 -8.60 -2.02
C ARG A 137 -15.42 -8.76 -2.49
N LEU A 138 -15.65 -9.12 -3.75
CA LEU A 138 -16.99 -9.36 -4.28
C LEU A 138 -17.65 -10.59 -3.66
N GLN A 139 -16.88 -11.64 -3.40
CA GLN A 139 -17.38 -12.84 -2.73
C GLN A 139 -17.79 -12.53 -1.28
N GLU A 140 -16.96 -11.79 -0.53
CA GLU A 140 -17.28 -11.36 0.84
C GLU A 140 -18.61 -10.59 0.88
N LEU A 141 -18.81 -9.64 -0.04
CA LEU A 141 -20.05 -8.87 -0.13
C LEU A 141 -21.27 -9.75 -0.44
N GLN A 142 -21.12 -10.77 -1.28
CA GLN A 142 -22.21 -11.72 -1.56
C GLN A 142 -22.56 -12.56 -0.33
N GLU A 143 -21.56 -13.08 0.37
CA GLU A 143 -21.76 -13.86 1.60
C GLU A 143 -22.42 -13.02 2.70
N ASP A 144 -22.03 -11.75 2.86
CA ASP A 144 -22.63 -10.83 3.82
C ASP A 144 -24.06 -10.42 3.44
N ALA A 145 -24.34 -10.23 2.15
CA ALA A 145 -25.71 -10.01 1.66
C ALA A 145 -26.60 -11.23 1.92
N GLU A 146 -26.10 -12.45 1.71
CA GLU A 146 -26.83 -13.68 2.03
C GLU A 146 -27.07 -13.85 3.54
N ARG A 147 -26.05 -13.56 4.37
CA ARG A 147 -26.19 -13.57 5.83
C ARG A 147 -27.24 -12.57 6.30
N THR A 148 -27.24 -11.37 5.74
CA THR A 148 -28.20 -10.31 6.07
C THR A 148 -29.62 -10.71 5.64
N LYS A 149 -29.79 -11.26 4.43
CA LYS A 149 -31.08 -11.80 3.96
C LYS A 149 -31.59 -12.93 4.86
N LYS A 150 -30.72 -13.86 5.28
CA LYS A 150 -31.09 -14.93 6.22
C LYS A 150 -31.53 -14.38 7.59
N LYS A 151 -30.81 -13.39 8.13
CA LYS A 151 -31.18 -12.71 9.38
C LYS A 151 -32.54 -12.00 9.26
N GLN A 152 -32.76 -11.25 8.17
CA GLN A 152 -34.04 -10.58 7.91
C GLN A 152 -35.20 -11.57 7.71
N ALA A 153 -34.97 -12.67 7.02
CA ALA A 153 -36.00 -13.71 6.83
C ALA A 153 -36.35 -14.41 8.15
N LEU A 154 -35.37 -14.63 9.04
CA LEU A 154 -35.61 -15.15 10.39
C LEU A 154 -36.38 -14.12 11.24
N SER A 155 -36.03 -12.83 11.21
CA SER A 155 -36.77 -11.81 11.97
C SER A 155 -38.21 -11.63 11.49
N PHE A 156 -38.47 -11.71 10.18
CA PHE A 156 -39.83 -11.67 9.62
C PHE A 156 -40.70 -12.86 10.05
N ARG A 157 -40.11 -14.03 10.30
CA ARG A 157 -40.84 -15.21 10.79
C ARG A 157 -41.26 -15.06 12.26
N TYR A 158 -40.38 -14.52 13.11
CA TYR A 158 -40.71 -14.26 14.51
C TYR A 158 -41.81 -13.21 14.68
N THR A 159 -41.95 -12.23 13.77
CA THR A 159 -43.05 -11.25 13.82
C THR A 159 -44.38 -11.75 13.26
N ALA A 160 -44.39 -12.87 12.51
CA ALA A 160 -45.60 -13.42 11.88
C ALA A 160 -46.26 -14.55 12.71
N GLU A 161 -45.54 -15.12 13.68
CA GLU A 161 -46.06 -16.18 14.56
C GLU A 161 -46.64 -15.63 15.90
N ASP A 162 -46.57 -14.32 16.14
CA ASP A 162 -47.14 -13.64 17.32
C ASP A 162 -48.52 -12.98 17.05
N ASP A 163 -49.26 -13.41 16.02
CA ASP A 163 -50.61 -12.89 15.70
C ASP A 163 -51.76 -13.90 15.94
N GLU A 164 -51.55 -14.90 16.81
CA GLU A 164 -52.63 -15.70 17.40
C GLU A 164 -52.33 -16.04 18.89
N PHE A 165 -52.57 -15.10 19.80
CA PHE A 165 -52.97 -15.47 21.16
C PHE A 165 -53.98 -14.48 21.77
N VAL A 166 -55.25 -14.79 21.48
CA VAL A 166 -56.42 -14.77 22.37
C VAL A 166 -56.61 -13.53 23.26
N SER A 167 -57.52 -12.69 22.77
CA SER A 167 -58.42 -11.85 23.56
C SER A 167 -59.06 -12.65 24.71
N SER A 168 -58.72 -12.33 25.96
CA SER A 168 -59.51 -12.68 27.15
C SER A 168 -59.11 -11.79 28.34
N GLN A 169 -59.89 -10.73 28.58
CA GLN A 169 -60.09 -10.14 29.91
C GLN A 169 -61.57 -10.38 30.28
N PRO A 170 -61.91 -10.62 31.58
CA PRO A 170 -62.04 -9.49 32.51
C PRO A 170 -61.53 -9.73 33.95
N SER A 171 -61.02 -8.63 34.52
CA SER A 171 -61.26 -8.07 35.88
C SER A 171 -61.01 -8.95 37.13
N SER A 172 -60.44 -8.46 38.24
CA SER A 172 -60.69 -7.20 38.95
C SER A 172 -59.55 -6.98 39.99
N SER A 173 -58.80 -5.87 39.96
CA SER A 173 -59.00 -4.58 40.66
C SER A 173 -58.49 -4.49 42.11
N VAL A 174 -57.41 -3.72 42.32
CA VAL A 174 -57.32 -2.70 43.39
C VAL A 174 -56.54 -1.49 42.81
N LEU A 175 -57.15 -0.31 42.94
CA LEU A 175 -56.69 1.02 42.50
C LEU A 175 -55.63 1.58 43.50
N ALA A 176 -54.76 2.56 43.21
CA ALA A 176 -55.02 3.83 42.55
C ALA A 176 -53.73 4.54 42.10
N GLY A 177 -53.83 5.35 41.04
CA GLY A 177 -52.75 6.25 40.63
C GLY A 177 -52.92 6.92 39.25
N THR A 178 -54.07 7.57 39.03
CA THR A 178 -54.29 8.77 38.16
C THR A 178 -53.92 8.74 36.66
N GLN A 179 -54.98 8.58 35.83
CA GLN A 179 -55.36 9.28 34.58
C GLN A 179 -54.28 9.64 33.54
N SER A 180 -54.21 8.94 32.39
CA SER A 180 -55.06 9.06 31.19
C SER A 180 -54.71 10.25 30.28
N THR A 181 -54.08 9.99 29.13
CA THR A 181 -54.69 10.12 27.79
C THR A 181 -53.61 10.03 26.70
N TYR A 182 -53.86 9.16 25.71
CA TYR A 182 -53.54 9.31 24.28
C TYR A 182 -52.17 9.90 23.85
N SER A 183 -51.30 9.04 23.31
CA SER A 183 -50.82 9.10 21.91
C SER A 183 -49.37 8.64 21.77
N ARG A 184 -49.18 7.59 20.95
CA ARG A 184 -48.14 7.44 19.92
C ARG A 184 -46.69 7.74 20.33
N ARG A 185 -45.90 6.69 20.50
CA ARG A 185 -44.45 6.67 20.20
C ARG A 185 -44.22 5.35 19.46
N ASP A 186 -44.34 5.30 18.13
CA ASP A 186 -43.20 5.59 17.23
C ASP A 186 -41.88 5.42 17.98
N SER A 187 -41.49 4.15 18.22
CA SER A 187 -40.09 3.86 18.43
C SER A 187 -39.45 3.97 17.06
N VAL A 188 -39.05 5.20 16.76
CA VAL A 188 -38.12 5.60 15.70
C VAL A 188 -37.12 4.46 15.51
N GLU A 189 -37.24 3.78 14.37
CA GLU A 189 -36.21 2.88 13.89
C GLU A 189 -34.92 3.71 13.86
N ASN A 190 -34.03 3.39 14.80
CA ASN A 190 -32.70 3.97 14.81
C ASN A 190 -31.96 3.34 13.62
N TYR A 191 -32.15 3.91 12.42
CA TYR A 191 -31.26 3.65 11.31
C TYR A 191 -29.92 4.26 11.69
N ASP A 192 -29.05 3.45 12.29
CA ASP A 192 -27.64 3.77 12.37
C ASP A 192 -27.10 3.62 10.94
N LEU A 193 -27.42 4.60 10.09
CA LEU A 193 -26.83 4.74 8.76
C LEU A 193 -25.36 5.00 9.02
N ASP A 194 -24.53 4.03 8.64
CA ASP A 194 -23.10 4.19 8.77
C ASP A 194 -22.62 5.41 7.97
N LEU A 195 -21.49 5.97 8.36
CA LEU A 195 -20.94 7.16 7.71
C LEU A 195 -20.68 6.92 6.22
N GLU A 196 -20.53 5.66 5.81
CA GLU A 196 -20.27 5.23 4.43
C GLU A 196 -21.54 5.33 3.57
N ASP A 197 -22.69 4.89 4.07
CA ASP A 197 -24.01 4.99 3.44
C ASP A 197 -24.43 6.46 3.28
N VAL A 198 -24.13 7.30 4.28
CA VAL A 198 -24.35 8.75 4.19
C VAL A 198 -23.49 9.37 3.08
N MET A 199 -22.23 8.94 2.94
CA MET A 199 -21.34 9.41 1.88
C MET A 199 -21.78 8.91 0.49
N VAL A 200 -22.28 7.68 0.39
CA VAL A 200 -22.77 7.08 -0.86
C VAL A 200 -24.06 7.78 -1.32
N LEU A 201 -25.01 8.03 -0.41
CA LEU A 201 -26.24 8.75 -0.72
C LEU A 201 -25.96 10.20 -1.15
N GLU A 202 -24.99 10.86 -0.52
CA GLU A 202 -24.58 12.23 -0.89
C GLU A 202 -23.87 12.27 -2.25
N ALA A 203 -23.07 11.26 -2.60
CA ALA A 203 -22.42 11.15 -3.91
C ALA A 203 -23.44 10.92 -5.04
N ILE A 204 -24.44 10.07 -4.80
CA ILE A 204 -25.55 9.84 -5.74
C ILE A 204 -26.35 11.14 -5.93
N ARG A 205 -26.68 11.84 -4.84
CA ARG A 205 -27.42 13.12 -4.89
C ARG A 205 -26.67 14.19 -5.69
N ARG A 206 -25.35 14.28 -5.54
CA ARG A 206 -24.50 15.22 -6.29
C ARG A 206 -24.33 14.89 -7.76
N SER A 207 -24.57 13.64 -8.15
CA SER A 207 -24.48 13.19 -9.55
C SER A 207 -25.78 13.41 -10.35
N LEU A 208 -26.86 13.80 -9.68
CA LEU A 208 -28.18 14.06 -10.27
C LEU A 208 -28.47 15.58 -10.43
N GLN A 209 -27.50 16.44 -10.11
CA GLN A 209 -27.48 17.89 -10.41
C GLN A 209 -26.50 18.17 -11.54
#